data_AF-A0A8T5M2R7-F1
#
_entry.id   AF-A0A8T5M2R7-F1
#
_cell.length_a   1.000
_cell.length_b   1.000
_cell.length_c   1.000
_cell.angle_alpha   90.00
_cell.angle_beta   90.00
_cell.angle_gamma   90.00
#
_symmetry.space_group_name_H-M   'P 1'
#
loop_
_entity.id
_entity.type
_entity.pdbx_description
1 polymer ?
#
loop_
_entity_poly.entity_id
_entity_poly.type
_entity_poly.pdbx_seq_one_letter_code
_entity_poly.pdbx_strand_id
1 'polypeptide(L)'
;MKQISLLLQKAEQFKETNPRVAMRYYLEASEAYLRLSRQDSRNESTYVNEASTLYMKAQALKNTDMFKQSTLSYIESRKGFSDIGGLDDLKSEIQMKIIQPVKNPDLFKYYGKKVGGGILMYGPPGCGKSLIAEATAGEAKATFFNVKASDLKTKYVGGTEKNIADLFQKAREAQPSIIFFDEFEAVGQDRMDTNHIGRGFVSQLLNEMDGVGNKDNQILLLGATNAPWLIDNALLREGRMGDSIFVPPPDRQGRTEILRIILEKTPKDDLDLSIIADATKGFSGADLKALCN
;
A
#
# COMPACT_ATOMS: atom_id res chain seq x y z
N MET A 1 30.90 -27.24 16.26
CA MET A 1 29.56 -27.61 16.74
C MET A 1 29.08 -26.79 17.95
N LYS A 2 29.68 -26.86 19.14
CA LYS A 2 29.22 -26.10 20.34
C LYS A 2 29.10 -24.57 20.16
N GLN A 3 29.98 -23.98 19.36
CA GLN A 3 29.95 -22.54 19.06
C GLN A 3 28.79 -22.17 18.12
N ILE A 4 28.46 -23.05 17.16
CA ILE A 4 27.35 -22.85 16.22
C ILE A 4 26.01 -22.94 16.95
N SER A 5 25.84 -23.94 17.83
CA SER A 5 24.61 -24.07 18.62
C SER A 5 24.34 -22.85 19.50
N LEU A 6 25.40 -22.25 20.07
CA LEU A 6 25.28 -21.02 20.84
C LEU A 6 24.86 -19.81 19.98
N LEU A 7 25.42 -19.69 18.77
CA LEU A 7 25.02 -18.64 17.81
C LEU A 7 23.55 -18.79 17.42
N LEU A 8 23.09 -20.02 17.14
CA LEU A 8 21.70 -20.29 16.80
C LEU A 8 20.74 -20.00 17.97
N GLN A 9 21.12 -20.37 19.20
CA GLN A 9 20.33 -20.06 20.40
C GLN A 9 20.17 -18.55 20.59
N LYS A 10 21.25 -17.79 20.41
CA LYS A 10 21.20 -16.32 20.43
C LYS A 10 20.38 -15.75 19.28
N ALA A 11 20.50 -16.31 18.08
CA ALA A 11 19.71 -15.88 16.92
C ALA A 11 18.20 -16.01 17.18
N GLU A 12 17.75 -17.15 17.72
CA GLU A 12 16.34 -17.35 18.07
C GLU A 12 15.89 -16.43 19.22
N GLN A 13 16.74 -16.20 20.23
CA GLN A 13 16.43 -15.29 21.35
C GLN A 13 16.18 -13.84 20.89
N PHE A 14 16.96 -13.35 19.93
CA PHE A 14 16.86 -11.97 19.44
C PHE A 14 15.93 -11.81 18.24
N LYS A 15 15.38 -12.89 17.70
CA LYS A 15 14.61 -12.88 16.45
C LYS A 15 13.40 -11.94 16.48
N GLU A 16 12.72 -11.85 17.62
CA GLU A 16 11.54 -11.01 17.80
C GLU A 16 11.88 -9.63 18.39
N THR A 17 12.86 -9.58 19.28
CA THR A 17 13.22 -8.37 20.06
C THR A 17 14.21 -7.46 19.33
N ASN A 18 15.14 -8.01 18.55
CA ASN A 18 16.12 -7.25 17.78
C ASN A 18 16.54 -8.01 16.49
N PRO A 19 15.75 -7.90 15.41
CA PRO A 19 15.96 -8.68 14.19
C PRO A 19 17.33 -8.42 13.52
N ARG A 20 17.91 -7.22 13.64
CA ARG A 20 19.28 -6.93 13.17
C ARG A 20 20.34 -7.77 13.88
N VAL A 21 20.20 -7.92 15.20
CA VAL A 21 21.12 -8.71 16.02
C VAL A 21 20.95 -10.21 15.71
N ALA A 22 19.72 -10.68 15.57
CA ALA A 22 19.44 -12.05 15.14
C ALA A 22 19.99 -12.36 13.74
N MET A 23 19.84 -11.43 12.78
CA MET A 23 20.41 -11.54 11.43
C MET A 23 21.92 -11.75 11.49
N ARG A 24 22.63 -10.95 12.29
CA ARG A 24 24.08 -11.07 12.45
C ARG A 24 24.47 -12.45 12.98
N TYR A 25 23.75 -12.98 13.97
CA TYR A 25 24.03 -14.32 14.50
C TYR A 25 23.76 -15.44 13.49
N TYR A 26 22.73 -15.33 12.65
CA TYR A 26 22.51 -16.29 11.56
C TYR A 26 23.61 -16.23 10.49
N LEU A 27 24.11 -15.03 10.14
CA LEU A 27 25.24 -14.89 9.20
C LEU A 27 26.53 -15.48 9.78
N GLU A 28 26.83 -15.20 11.05
CA GLU A 28 28.00 -15.76 11.73
C GLU A 28 27.93 -17.30 11.83
N ALA A 29 26.74 -17.85 12.08
CA ALA A 29 26.52 -19.30 12.08
C ALA A 29 26.66 -19.90 10.66
N SER A 30 26.13 -19.23 9.64
CA SER A 30 26.28 -19.61 8.23
C SER A 30 27.76 -19.69 7.82
N GLU A 31 28.55 -18.66 8.14
CA GLU A 31 29.99 -18.67 7.87
C GLU A 31 30.71 -19.80 8.59
N ALA A 32 30.33 -20.11 9.83
CA ALA A 32 30.94 -21.21 10.58
C ALA A 32 30.68 -22.56 9.90
N TYR A 33 29.49 -22.78 9.33
CA TYR A 33 29.20 -23.98 8.54
C TYR A 33 30.01 -24.04 7.23
N LEU A 34 30.18 -22.92 6.52
CA LEU A 34 31.03 -22.86 5.32
C LEU A 34 32.51 -23.12 5.64
N ARG A 35 32.98 -22.76 6.84
CA ARG A 35 34.34 -23.11 7.28
C ARG A 35 34.49 -24.60 7.55
N LEU A 36 33.47 -25.24 8.15
CA LEU A 36 33.45 -26.69 8.39
C LEU A 36 33.39 -27.47 7.07
N SER A 37 32.65 -27.00 6.08
CA SER A 37 32.56 -27.66 4.77
C SER A 37 33.92 -27.74 4.07
N ARG A 38 34.78 -26.73 4.26
CA ARG A 38 36.16 -26.71 3.74
C ARG A 38 37.12 -27.64 4.48
N GLN A 39 36.79 -28.04 5.72
CA GLN A 39 37.65 -28.86 6.58
C GLN A 39 37.25 -30.34 6.58
N ASP A 40 35.97 -30.65 6.30
CA ASP A 40 35.42 -32.00 6.31
C ASP A 40 34.69 -32.30 4.99
N SER A 41 35.47 -32.78 4.02
CA SER A 41 34.99 -33.14 2.68
C SER A 41 33.98 -34.29 2.66
N ARG A 42 33.84 -35.07 3.75
CA ARG A 42 32.85 -36.16 3.82
C ARG A 42 31.43 -35.64 4.06
N ASN A 43 31.29 -34.48 4.69
CA ASN A 43 30.00 -33.88 5.06
C ASN A 43 29.78 -32.50 4.41
N GLU A 44 30.55 -32.18 3.37
CA GLU A 44 30.57 -30.87 2.72
C GLU A 44 29.16 -30.43 2.28
N SER A 45 28.41 -31.31 1.61
CA SER A 45 27.06 -31.01 1.12
C SER A 45 26.09 -30.65 2.25
N THR A 46 26.16 -31.37 3.38
CA THR A 46 25.34 -31.10 4.56
C THR A 46 25.65 -29.72 5.14
N TYR A 47 26.93 -29.39 5.30
CA TYR A 47 27.33 -28.09 5.84
C TYR A 47 27.00 -26.92 4.89
N VAL A 48 27.12 -27.12 3.58
CA VAL A 48 26.72 -26.12 2.58
C VAL A 48 25.21 -25.88 2.59
N ASN A 49 24.40 -26.94 2.76
CA ASN A 49 22.94 -26.82 2.87
C ASN A 49 22.51 -26.09 4.15
N GLU A 50 23.15 -26.40 5.28
CA GLU A 50 22.90 -25.70 6.56
C GLU A 50 23.30 -24.22 6.45
N ALA A 51 24.48 -23.93 5.90
CA ALA A 51 24.91 -22.56 5.66
C ALA A 51 23.91 -21.78 4.78
N SER A 52 23.49 -22.39 3.67
CA SER A 52 22.51 -21.78 2.76
C SER A 52 21.18 -21.49 3.46
N THR A 53 20.71 -22.41 4.30
CA THR A 53 19.48 -22.24 5.08
C THR A 53 19.59 -21.07 6.06
N LEU A 54 20.70 -20.96 6.78
CA LEU A 54 20.94 -19.88 7.74
C LEU A 54 21.13 -18.52 7.06
N TYR A 55 21.82 -18.50 5.92
CA TYR A 55 21.93 -17.31 5.09
C TYR A 55 20.55 -16.82 4.62
N MET A 56 19.68 -17.74 4.19
CA MET A 56 18.30 -17.40 3.82
C MET A 56 17.49 -16.85 5.00
N LYS A 57 17.64 -17.44 6.21
CA LYS A 57 17.03 -16.90 7.45
C LYS A 57 17.52 -15.49 7.77
N ALA A 58 18.82 -15.22 7.62
CA ALA A 58 19.37 -13.88 7.83
C ALA A 58 18.78 -12.86 6.85
N GLN A 59 18.68 -13.22 5.57
CA GLN A 59 18.14 -12.32 4.57
C GLN A 59 16.62 -12.05 4.74
N ALA A 60 15.86 -13.02 5.26
CA ALA A 60 14.45 -12.80 5.61
C ALA A 60 14.29 -11.77 6.74
N LEU A 61 15.20 -11.77 7.73
CA LEU A 61 15.22 -10.76 8.79
C LEU A 61 15.63 -9.38 8.30
N LYS A 62 16.56 -9.31 7.32
CA LYS A 62 16.93 -8.06 6.65
C LYS A 62 15.70 -7.36 6.07
N ASN A 63 14.80 -8.10 5.43
CA ASN A 63 13.58 -7.55 4.85
C ASN A 63 12.49 -7.25 5.89
N THR A 64 12.49 -7.94 7.04
CA THR A 64 11.55 -7.64 8.13
C THR A 64 11.83 -6.27 8.75
N ASP A 65 13.11 -5.92 8.96
CA ASP A 65 13.50 -4.59 9.44
C ASP A 65 13.34 -3.52 8.36
N MET A 66 13.60 -3.85 7.10
CA MET A 66 13.37 -2.94 5.98
C MET A 66 11.88 -2.64 5.84
N PHE A 67 10.99 -3.65 5.85
CA PHE A 67 9.54 -3.46 5.80
C PHE A 67 8.98 -2.71 7.02
N LYS A 68 9.50 -2.98 8.23
CA LYS A 68 9.11 -2.25 9.45
C LYS A 68 9.54 -0.77 9.43
N GLN A 69 10.66 -0.42 8.79
CA GLN A 69 11.18 0.96 8.75
C GLN A 69 10.82 1.75 7.49
N SER A 70 10.60 1.11 6.33
CA SER A 70 10.42 1.81 5.06
C SER A 70 8.98 1.91 4.56
N THR A 71 8.07 1.01 4.92
CA THR A 71 6.81 0.84 4.16
C THR A 71 5.53 1.20 4.92
N LEU A 72 5.58 1.36 6.24
CA LEU A 72 4.38 1.64 7.06
C LEU A 72 4.52 2.93 7.86
N SER A 73 4.93 4.01 7.18
CA SER A 73 4.69 5.35 7.70
C SER A 73 3.18 5.60 7.65
N TYR A 74 2.46 5.37 8.76
CA TYR A 74 1.11 5.89 8.87
C TYR A 74 1.20 7.40 8.90
N ILE A 75 0.46 8.06 8.00
CA ILE A 75 0.40 9.51 7.92
C ILE A 75 -0.93 9.89 8.56
N GLU A 76 -0.92 10.70 9.61
CA GLU A 76 -2.09 11.52 9.90
C GLU A 76 -2.26 12.48 8.73
N SER A 77 -3.19 12.18 7.83
CA SER A 77 -3.42 13.00 6.66
C SER A 77 -3.81 14.41 7.12
N ARG A 78 -2.95 15.38 6.85
CA ARG A 78 -3.22 16.81 7.08
C ARG A 78 -3.95 17.46 5.91
N LYS A 79 -4.16 16.71 4.82
CA LYS A 79 -4.79 17.23 3.60
C LYS A 79 -6.30 17.00 3.65
N GLY A 80 -7.06 18.00 3.25
CA GLY A 80 -8.51 17.93 3.09
C GLY A 80 -8.95 18.16 1.66
N PHE A 81 -10.26 18.18 1.42
CA PHE A 81 -10.80 18.48 0.09
C PHE A 81 -10.53 19.92 -0.36
N SER A 82 -10.23 20.82 0.57
CA SER A 82 -9.78 22.18 0.29
C SER A 82 -8.45 22.25 -0.46
N ASP A 83 -7.59 21.23 -0.31
CA ASP A 83 -6.27 21.18 -0.95
C ASP A 83 -6.32 20.61 -2.38
N ILE A 84 -7.51 20.28 -2.87
CA ILE A 84 -7.74 19.69 -4.20
C ILE A 84 -8.61 20.64 -5.00
N GLY A 85 -8.12 21.11 -6.15
CA GLY A 85 -8.89 21.95 -7.06
C GLY A 85 -9.87 21.14 -7.90
N GLY A 86 -11.09 21.64 -8.05
CA GLY A 86 -12.17 21.04 -8.82
C GLY A 86 -12.70 19.72 -8.25
N LEU A 87 -13.23 18.88 -9.15
CA LEU A 87 -13.74 17.54 -8.84
C LEU A 87 -14.92 17.55 -7.83
N ASP A 88 -15.78 18.56 -7.87
CA ASP A 88 -16.84 18.75 -6.87
C ASP A 88 -17.86 17.60 -6.84
N ASP A 89 -18.24 17.08 -8.01
CA ASP A 89 -19.13 15.91 -8.11
C ASP A 89 -18.47 14.66 -7.51
N LEU A 90 -17.18 14.45 -7.79
CA LEU A 90 -16.41 13.34 -7.24
C LEU A 90 -16.23 13.47 -5.72
N LYS A 91 -15.92 14.67 -5.21
CA LYS A 91 -15.84 14.95 -3.77
C LYS A 91 -17.18 14.65 -3.10
N SER A 92 -18.29 15.03 -3.71
CA SER A 92 -19.64 14.76 -3.21
C SER A 92 -19.97 13.25 -3.21
N GLU A 93 -19.57 12.53 -4.25
CA GLU A 93 -19.71 11.09 -4.34
C GLU A 93 -18.90 10.38 -3.24
N ILE A 94 -17.63 10.77 -3.05
CA ILE A 94 -16.76 10.25 -1.99
C ILE A 94 -17.32 10.59 -0.60
N GLN A 95 -17.83 11.81 -0.41
CA GLN A 95 -18.46 12.22 0.85
C GLN A 95 -19.57 11.22 1.23
N MET A 96 -20.45 10.90 0.28
CA MET A 96 -21.58 10.00 0.52
C MET A 96 -21.18 8.52 0.62
N LYS A 97 -20.25 8.05 -0.21
CA LYS A 97 -19.83 6.63 -0.26
C LYS A 97 -18.82 6.24 0.80
N ILE A 98 -17.99 7.17 1.26
CA ILE A 98 -16.86 6.89 2.16
C ILE A 98 -17.02 7.62 3.49
N ILE A 99 -17.09 8.95 3.45
CA ILE A 99 -16.96 9.76 4.66
C ILE A 99 -18.18 9.62 5.57
N GLN A 100 -19.39 9.61 5.00
CA GLN A 100 -20.63 9.46 5.77
C GLN A 100 -20.76 8.09 6.46
N PRO A 101 -20.47 6.95 5.81
CA PRO A 101 -20.43 5.64 6.47
C PRO A 101 -19.46 5.58 7.66
N VAL A 102 -18.28 6.19 7.53
CA VAL A 102 -17.27 6.21 8.60
C VAL A 102 -17.71 7.11 9.76
N LYS A 103 -18.29 8.28 9.47
CA LYS A 103 -18.76 9.23 10.50
C LYS A 103 -20.04 8.80 11.21
N ASN A 104 -20.94 8.11 10.51
CA ASN A 104 -22.28 7.75 10.99
C ASN A 104 -22.56 6.24 10.86
N PRO A 105 -21.75 5.36 11.48
CA PRO A 105 -21.83 3.92 11.26
C PRO A 105 -23.19 3.32 11.65
N ASP A 106 -23.82 3.79 12.73
CA ASP A 106 -25.10 3.27 13.21
C ASP A 106 -26.25 3.53 12.23
N LEU A 107 -26.25 4.70 11.59
CA LEU A 107 -27.25 5.07 10.59
C LEU A 107 -27.15 4.14 9.37
N PHE A 108 -25.94 3.92 8.86
CA PHE A 108 -25.73 3.06 7.70
C PHE A 108 -26.01 1.59 8.02
N LYS A 109 -25.69 1.14 9.25
CA LYS A 109 -26.03 -0.19 9.75
C LYS A 109 -27.54 -0.41 9.83
N TYR A 110 -28.32 0.60 10.23
CA TYR A 110 -29.79 0.54 10.24
C TYR A 110 -30.38 0.30 8.83
N TYR A 111 -29.80 0.92 7.80
CA TYR A 111 -30.18 0.71 6.41
C TYR A 111 -29.59 -0.57 5.78
N GLY A 112 -28.96 -1.44 6.59
CA GLY A 112 -28.36 -2.69 6.11
C GLY A 112 -27.10 -2.51 5.25
N LYS A 113 -26.53 -1.30 5.19
CA LYS A 113 -25.26 -1.06 4.49
C LYS A 113 -24.10 -1.47 5.39
N LYS A 114 -23.16 -2.24 4.83
CA LYS A 114 -21.91 -2.56 5.51
C LYS A 114 -20.98 -1.35 5.42
N VAL A 115 -20.36 -0.98 6.54
CA VAL A 115 -19.38 0.13 6.65
C VAL A 115 -17.98 -0.32 6.18
N GLY A 116 -17.87 -1.50 5.56
CA GLY A 116 -16.62 -2.10 5.09
C GLY A 116 -16.71 -2.55 3.65
N GLY A 117 -15.55 -2.90 3.08
CA GLY A 117 -15.37 -3.23 1.68
C GLY A 117 -14.25 -2.40 1.07
N GLY A 118 -14.20 -2.39 -0.25
CA GLY A 118 -13.18 -1.69 -1.02
C GLY A 118 -13.77 -0.88 -2.16
N ILE A 119 -13.19 0.28 -2.40
CA ILE A 119 -13.51 1.16 -3.51
C ILE A 119 -12.30 1.26 -4.43
N LEU A 120 -12.52 0.98 -5.70
CA LEU A 120 -11.54 1.16 -6.75
C LEU A 120 -11.70 2.51 -7.43
N MET A 121 -10.74 3.40 -7.23
CA MET A 121 -10.59 4.63 -7.98
C MET A 121 -9.85 4.35 -9.29
N TYR A 122 -10.46 4.69 -10.43
CA TYR A 122 -9.84 4.50 -11.74
C TYR A 122 -9.94 5.76 -12.60
N GLY A 123 -8.99 5.94 -13.50
CA GLY A 123 -8.98 7.08 -14.41
C GLY A 123 -7.59 7.34 -14.98
N PRO A 124 -7.46 8.32 -15.88
CA PRO A 124 -6.18 8.65 -16.50
C PRO A 124 -5.09 9.03 -15.48
N PRO A 125 -3.80 8.83 -15.83
CA PRO A 125 -2.68 9.22 -14.97
C PRO A 125 -2.69 10.74 -14.73
N GLY A 126 -2.08 11.17 -13.62
CA GLY A 126 -1.93 12.61 -13.32
C GLY A 126 -3.20 13.35 -12.89
N CYS A 127 -4.35 12.67 -12.78
CA CYS A 127 -5.63 13.29 -12.39
C CYS A 127 -5.91 13.27 -10.87
N GLY A 128 -4.90 12.98 -10.04
CA GLY A 128 -5.01 13.16 -8.60
C GLY A 128 -5.64 12.01 -7.81
N LYS A 129 -5.69 10.77 -8.34
CA LYS A 129 -6.20 9.58 -7.62
C LYS A 129 -5.56 9.39 -6.22
N SER A 130 -4.23 9.45 -6.12
CA SER A 130 -3.54 9.31 -4.84
C SER A 130 -3.77 10.53 -3.92
N LEU A 131 -3.92 11.73 -4.50
CA LEU A 131 -4.21 12.95 -3.74
C LEU A 131 -5.63 12.94 -3.15
N ILE A 132 -6.64 12.56 -3.93
CA ILE A 132 -8.02 12.49 -3.46
C ILE A 132 -8.19 11.39 -2.41
N ALA A 133 -7.49 10.27 -2.53
CA ALA A 133 -7.48 9.23 -1.50
C ALA A 133 -6.88 9.72 -0.17
N GLU A 134 -5.74 10.41 -0.23
CA GLU A 134 -5.10 11.01 0.96
C GLU A 134 -6.01 12.06 1.61
N ALA A 135 -6.65 12.91 0.82
CA ALA A 135 -7.59 13.92 1.32
C ALA A 135 -8.86 13.30 1.91
N THR A 136 -9.36 12.21 1.33
CA THR A 136 -10.50 11.46 1.86
C THR A 136 -10.23 10.97 3.28
N ALA A 137 -9.00 10.53 3.56
CA ALA A 137 -8.61 10.11 4.90
C ALA A 137 -8.57 11.26 5.91
N GLY A 138 -8.09 12.44 5.49
CA GLY A 138 -8.13 13.64 6.31
C GLY A 138 -9.56 14.06 6.66
N GLU A 139 -10.45 14.08 5.67
CA GLU A 139 -11.88 14.41 5.87
C GLU A 139 -12.62 13.40 6.74
N ALA A 140 -12.27 12.11 6.61
CA ALA A 140 -12.81 11.02 7.42
C ALA A 140 -12.19 10.97 8.83
N LYS A 141 -11.08 11.69 9.09
CA LYS A 141 -10.26 11.58 10.30
C LYS A 141 -9.82 10.13 10.57
N ALA A 142 -9.47 9.41 9.51
CA ALA A 142 -9.06 8.02 9.57
C ALA A 142 -7.53 7.90 9.40
N THR A 143 -6.94 6.89 10.04
CA THR A 143 -5.52 6.56 9.84
C THR A 143 -5.29 6.14 8.40
N PHE A 144 -4.34 6.77 7.70
CA PHE A 144 -4.06 6.49 6.29
C PHE A 144 -2.81 5.62 6.12
N PHE A 145 -2.99 4.43 5.57
CA PHE A 145 -1.92 3.53 5.16
C PHE A 145 -1.76 3.61 3.64
N ASN A 146 -0.74 4.34 3.18
CA ASN A 146 -0.40 4.38 1.76
C ASN A 146 0.59 3.25 1.45
N VAL A 147 0.18 2.33 0.57
CA VAL A 147 0.95 1.15 0.21
C VAL A 147 1.02 1.07 -1.31
N LYS A 148 2.23 1.02 -1.87
CA LYS A 148 2.38 0.63 -3.27
C LYS A 148 2.26 -0.88 -3.35
N ALA A 149 1.46 -1.39 -4.28
CA ALA A 149 1.28 -2.83 -4.45
C ALA A 149 2.62 -3.57 -4.69
N SER A 150 3.60 -2.90 -5.30
CA SER A 150 4.96 -3.40 -5.52
C SER A 150 5.79 -3.55 -4.22
N ASP A 151 5.58 -2.70 -3.22
CA ASP A 151 6.34 -2.70 -1.96
C ASP A 151 6.02 -3.90 -1.05
N LEU A 152 4.85 -4.51 -1.24
CA LEU A 152 4.42 -5.69 -0.51
C LEU A 152 5.08 -6.98 -1.01
N LYS A 153 5.59 -6.97 -2.25
CA LYS A 153 6.17 -8.16 -2.88
C LYS A 153 7.57 -8.43 -2.35
N THR A 154 7.84 -9.67 -1.96
CA THR A 154 9.19 -10.11 -1.59
C THR A 154 9.59 -11.33 -2.40
N LYS A 155 10.90 -11.51 -2.63
CA LYS A 155 11.45 -12.74 -3.24
C LYS A 155 11.41 -13.96 -2.29
N TYR A 156 10.93 -13.77 -1.06
CA TYR A 156 10.92 -14.81 -0.02
C TYR A 156 9.55 -15.49 0.00
N VAL A 157 9.57 -16.82 -0.07
CA VAL A 157 8.37 -17.64 0.11
C VAL A 157 7.76 -17.34 1.48
N GLY A 158 6.49 -16.94 1.54
CA GLY A 158 5.80 -16.58 2.78
C GLY A 158 6.02 -15.14 3.26
N GLY A 159 6.99 -14.41 2.69
CA GLY A 159 7.30 -13.03 3.11
C GLY A 159 6.22 -12.04 2.68
N THR A 160 5.67 -12.25 1.48
CA THR A 160 4.59 -11.42 0.93
C THR A 160 3.30 -11.57 1.73
N GLU A 161 2.94 -12.80 2.09
CA GLU A 161 1.75 -13.12 2.88
C GLU A 161 1.83 -12.51 4.28
N LYS A 162 3.01 -12.60 4.92
CA LYS A 162 3.26 -11.98 6.21
C LYS A 162 3.14 -10.46 6.15
N ASN A 163 3.70 -9.81 5.13
CA ASN A 163 3.62 -8.36 4.98
C ASN A 163 2.17 -7.87 4.86
N ILE A 164 1.33 -8.60 4.12
CA ILE A 164 -0.10 -8.30 4.00
C ILE A 164 -0.78 -8.49 5.37
N ALA A 165 -0.56 -9.61 6.05
CA ALA A 165 -1.14 -9.86 7.36
C ALA A 165 -0.74 -8.78 8.40
N ASP A 166 0.54 -8.41 8.44
CA ASP A 166 1.07 -7.37 9.33
C ASP A 166 0.45 -5.98 9.03
N LEU A 167 0.25 -5.63 7.75
CA LEU A 167 -0.43 -4.40 7.33
C LEU A 167 -1.88 -4.37 7.84
N PHE A 168 -2.65 -5.43 7.61
CA PHE A 168 -4.05 -5.49 8.02
C PHE A 168 -4.19 -5.54 9.55
N GLN A 169 -3.28 -6.22 10.26
CA GLN A 169 -3.25 -6.19 11.72
C GLN A 169 -3.06 -4.76 12.25
N LYS A 170 -2.08 -4.01 11.72
CA LYS A 170 -1.87 -2.61 12.13
C LYS A 170 -3.05 -1.72 11.79
N ALA A 171 -3.70 -1.94 10.66
CA ALA A 171 -4.91 -1.22 10.30
C ALA A 171 -6.07 -1.51 11.26
N ARG A 172 -6.17 -2.74 11.79
CA ARG A 172 -7.13 -3.11 12.86
C ARG A 172 -6.83 -2.42 14.18
N GLU A 173 -5.55 -2.29 14.54
CA GLU A 173 -5.13 -1.61 15.77
C GLU A 173 -5.34 -0.09 15.70
N ALA A 174 -5.36 0.50 14.50
CA ALA A 174 -5.46 1.94 14.26
C ALA A 174 -6.81 2.39 13.66
N GLN A 175 -7.90 1.66 13.93
CA GLN A 175 -9.23 2.00 13.42
C GLN A 175 -9.78 3.33 14.02
N PRO A 176 -10.55 4.14 13.26
CA PRO A 176 -10.92 3.94 11.85
C PRO A 176 -9.71 4.13 10.92
N SER A 177 -9.56 3.25 9.93
CA SER A 177 -8.40 3.28 9.04
C SER A 177 -8.77 3.06 7.57
N ILE A 178 -7.95 3.64 6.70
CA ILE A 178 -8.01 3.52 5.25
C ILE A 178 -6.69 2.93 4.77
N ILE A 179 -6.77 1.79 4.09
CA ILE A 179 -5.62 1.19 3.39
C ILE A 179 -5.74 1.56 1.91
N PHE A 180 -4.82 2.38 1.43
CA PHE A 180 -4.75 2.81 0.05
C PHE A 180 -3.67 2.02 -0.70
N PHE A 181 -4.08 1.29 -1.73
CA PHE A 181 -3.19 0.60 -2.65
C PHE A 181 -3.00 1.44 -3.92
N ASP A 182 -1.82 2.01 -4.09
CA ASP A 182 -1.44 2.65 -5.35
C ASP A 182 -0.95 1.60 -6.36
N GLU A 183 -1.14 1.89 -7.65
CA GLU A 183 -0.83 0.98 -8.77
C GLU A 183 -1.48 -0.41 -8.60
N PHE A 184 -2.77 -0.46 -8.26
CA PHE A 184 -3.47 -1.69 -7.92
C PHE A 184 -3.49 -2.72 -9.08
N GLU A 185 -3.32 -2.28 -10.33
CA GLU A 185 -3.14 -3.17 -11.48
C GLU A 185 -1.92 -4.10 -11.37
N ALA A 186 -0.89 -3.71 -10.60
CA ALA A 186 0.30 -4.53 -10.37
C ALA A 186 -0.01 -5.83 -9.60
N VAL A 187 -1.19 -5.90 -8.96
CA VAL A 187 -1.72 -7.11 -8.31
C VAL A 187 -2.25 -8.12 -9.34
N GLY A 188 -2.89 -7.64 -10.42
CA GLY A 188 -3.56 -8.48 -11.40
C GLY A 188 -2.62 -9.14 -12.41
N GLN A 189 -1.49 -8.49 -12.73
CA GLN A 189 -0.49 -9.00 -13.66
C GLN A 189 0.17 -10.32 -13.19
N ASP A 190 0.13 -10.61 -11.89
CA ASP A 190 0.75 -11.77 -11.26
C ASP A 190 0.08 -13.13 -11.57
N ARG A 191 -1.11 -13.15 -12.19
CA ARG A 191 -1.69 -14.41 -12.71
C ARG A 191 -1.07 -14.87 -14.02
N MET A 192 -0.54 -13.94 -14.82
CA MET A 192 0.07 -14.24 -16.12
C MET A 192 1.50 -14.75 -15.96
N ASP A 193 2.20 -14.32 -14.89
CA ASP A 193 3.52 -14.83 -14.56
C ASP A 193 3.44 -16.26 -14.00
N THR A 194 4.14 -17.19 -14.65
CA THR A 194 4.19 -18.62 -14.31
C THR A 194 4.81 -18.93 -12.95
N ASN A 195 5.36 -17.93 -12.27
CA ASN A 195 6.00 -18.07 -10.96
C ASN A 195 4.95 -18.21 -9.85
N HIS A 196 5.02 -19.31 -9.08
CA HIS A 196 4.15 -19.62 -7.94
C HIS A 196 4.07 -18.53 -6.85
N ILE A 197 4.98 -17.55 -6.86
CA ILE A 197 5.14 -16.49 -5.85
C ILE A 197 4.05 -15.41 -5.99
N GLY A 198 3.59 -15.09 -7.20
CA GLY A 198 2.55 -14.07 -7.42
C GLY A 198 1.15 -14.50 -6.97
N ARG A 199 0.85 -15.80 -7.01
CA ARG A 199 -0.45 -16.37 -6.60
C ARG A 199 -0.71 -16.25 -5.10
N GLY A 200 0.34 -16.24 -4.28
CA GLY A 200 0.25 -16.09 -2.82
C GLY A 200 -0.26 -14.70 -2.41
N PHE A 201 0.20 -13.65 -3.10
CA PHE A 201 -0.22 -12.26 -2.85
C PHE A 201 -1.73 -12.10 -2.97
N VAL A 202 -2.30 -12.45 -4.13
CA VAL A 202 -3.73 -12.25 -4.41
C VAL A 202 -4.58 -13.07 -3.44
N SER A 203 -4.20 -14.32 -3.20
CA SER A 203 -4.94 -15.20 -2.29
C SER A 203 -4.96 -14.66 -0.85
N GLN A 204 -3.82 -14.19 -0.35
CA GLN A 204 -3.75 -13.61 1.00
C GLN A 204 -4.52 -12.29 1.08
N LEU A 205 -4.40 -11.42 0.09
CA LEU A 205 -5.15 -10.18 0.04
C LEU A 205 -6.66 -10.46 0.07
N LEU A 206 -7.15 -11.40 -0.74
CA LEU A 206 -8.54 -11.82 -0.74
C LEU A 206 -9.01 -12.34 0.63
N ASN A 207 -8.20 -13.16 1.30
CA ASN A 207 -8.51 -13.64 2.65
C ASN A 207 -8.65 -12.50 3.66
N GLU A 208 -7.75 -11.52 3.62
CA GLU A 208 -7.82 -10.35 4.51
C GLU A 208 -9.02 -9.45 4.18
N MET A 209 -9.32 -9.24 2.89
CA MET A 209 -10.49 -8.47 2.43
C MET A 209 -11.81 -9.09 2.90
N ASP A 210 -11.94 -10.41 2.77
CA ASP A 210 -13.11 -11.15 3.23
C ASP A 210 -13.26 -11.04 4.77
N GLY A 211 -12.14 -10.91 5.51
CA GLY A 211 -12.11 -10.65 6.95
C GLY A 211 -12.41 -9.20 7.37
N VAL A 212 -12.12 -8.21 6.51
CA VAL A 212 -12.49 -6.80 6.73
C VAL A 212 -14.00 -6.58 6.66
N GLY A 213 -14.73 -7.40 5.90
CA GLY A 213 -16.19 -7.34 5.76
C GLY A 213 -17.02 -7.68 7.03
N ASN A 214 -16.36 -7.99 8.15
CA ASN A 214 -17.02 -8.21 9.45
C ASN A 214 -17.56 -6.91 10.04
N LYS A 215 -18.74 -6.98 10.67
CA LYS A 215 -19.53 -5.81 11.12
C LYS A 215 -18.83 -4.90 12.13
N ASP A 216 -17.75 -5.38 12.76
CA ASP A 216 -17.03 -4.68 13.82
C ASP A 216 -15.74 -4.01 13.34
N ASN A 217 -15.37 -4.17 12.05
CA ASN A 217 -14.15 -3.55 11.49
C ASN A 217 -14.48 -2.24 10.76
N GLN A 218 -13.87 -1.14 11.19
CA GLN A 218 -13.88 0.16 10.52
C GLN A 218 -12.64 0.34 9.63
N ILE A 219 -12.42 -0.63 8.73
CA ILE A 219 -11.33 -0.59 7.75
C ILE A 219 -11.94 -0.43 6.36
N LEU A 220 -11.52 0.60 5.64
CA LEU A 220 -11.87 0.81 4.24
C LEU A 220 -10.66 0.56 3.36
N LEU A 221 -10.86 -0.19 2.28
CA LEU A 221 -9.83 -0.39 1.26
C LEU A 221 -10.07 0.59 0.12
N LEU A 222 -9.03 1.32 -0.27
CA LEU A 222 -9.04 2.15 -1.47
C LEU A 222 -7.96 1.63 -2.41
N GLY A 223 -8.26 1.51 -3.70
CA GLY A 223 -7.29 1.12 -4.72
C GLY A 223 -7.28 2.16 -5.81
N ALA A 224 -6.11 2.60 -6.26
CA ALA A 224 -5.98 3.43 -7.44
C ALA A 224 -5.42 2.63 -8.61
N THR A 225 -6.01 2.82 -9.79
CA THR A 225 -5.50 2.21 -11.02
C THR A 225 -5.63 3.12 -12.23
N ASN A 226 -4.68 3.01 -13.16
CA ASN A 226 -4.81 3.60 -14.49
C ASN A 226 -5.35 2.59 -15.52
N ALA A 227 -5.35 1.30 -15.18
CA ALA A 227 -5.65 0.19 -16.07
C ALA A 227 -6.64 -0.80 -15.43
N PRO A 228 -7.90 -0.39 -15.20
CA PRO A 228 -8.89 -1.22 -14.51
C PRO A 228 -9.13 -2.57 -15.19
N TRP A 229 -8.93 -2.66 -16.52
CA TRP A 229 -9.06 -3.90 -17.28
C TRP A 229 -7.98 -4.96 -16.98
N LEU A 230 -6.90 -4.59 -16.28
CA LEU A 230 -5.85 -5.54 -15.85
C LEU A 230 -6.13 -6.16 -14.48
N ILE A 231 -7.16 -5.71 -13.77
CA ILE A 231 -7.48 -6.19 -12.42
C ILE A 231 -8.29 -7.49 -12.53
N ASP A 232 -7.94 -8.45 -11.67
CA ASP A 232 -8.66 -9.72 -11.57
C ASP A 232 -10.11 -9.49 -11.10
N ASN A 233 -11.08 -10.01 -11.86
CA ASN A 233 -12.50 -9.98 -11.51
C ASN A 233 -12.81 -10.55 -10.12
N ALA A 234 -11.98 -11.43 -9.57
CA ALA A 234 -12.11 -11.92 -8.20
C ALA A 234 -11.94 -10.81 -7.14
N LEU A 235 -11.13 -9.79 -7.42
CA LEU A 235 -10.93 -8.63 -6.54
C LEU A 235 -12.11 -7.66 -6.62
N LEU A 236 -12.82 -7.62 -7.75
CA LEU A 236 -13.92 -6.69 -8.03
C LEU A 236 -15.30 -7.18 -7.55
N ARG A 237 -15.37 -8.31 -6.84
CA ARG A 237 -16.65 -8.84 -6.35
C ARG A 237 -17.19 -8.03 -5.18
N GLU A 238 -18.51 -8.07 -5.01
CA GLU A 238 -19.19 -7.46 -3.87
C GLU A 238 -18.59 -7.94 -2.54
N GLY A 239 -18.34 -6.99 -1.62
CA GLY A 239 -17.62 -7.24 -0.37
C GLY A 239 -16.09 -7.11 -0.45
N ARG A 240 -15.53 -6.99 -1.65
CA ARG A 240 -14.10 -6.72 -1.94
C ARG A 240 -13.98 -5.32 -2.56
N MET A 241 -13.28 -5.14 -3.69
CA MET A 241 -13.24 -3.88 -4.46
C MET A 241 -14.49 -3.74 -5.35
N GLY A 242 -15.67 -3.98 -4.80
CA GLY A 242 -16.92 -4.07 -5.57
C GLY A 242 -17.43 -2.73 -6.08
N ASP A 243 -17.15 -1.65 -5.34
CA ASP A 243 -17.51 -0.30 -5.76
C ASP A 243 -16.36 0.32 -6.56
N SER A 244 -16.72 1.07 -7.61
CA SER A 244 -15.75 1.85 -8.38
C SER A 244 -16.15 3.31 -8.47
N ILE A 245 -15.14 4.18 -8.55
CA ILE A 245 -15.28 5.62 -8.68
C ILE A 245 -14.34 6.08 -9.80
N PHE A 246 -14.90 6.77 -10.79
CA PHE A 246 -14.11 7.35 -11.88
C PHE A 246 -13.53 8.70 -11.45
N VAL A 247 -12.22 8.88 -11.64
CA VAL A 247 -11.53 10.15 -11.42
C VAL A 247 -11.28 10.81 -12.77
N PRO A 248 -12.12 11.78 -13.18
CA PRO A 248 -12.02 12.40 -14.50
C PRO A 248 -10.82 13.36 -14.57
N PRO A 249 -10.32 13.68 -15.77
CA PRO A 249 -9.45 14.83 -15.97
C PRO A 249 -10.19 16.14 -15.58
N PRO A 250 -9.46 17.17 -15.13
CA PRO A 250 -10.07 18.40 -14.66
C PRO A 250 -10.75 19.18 -15.80
N ASP A 251 -11.94 19.70 -15.51
CA ASP A 251 -12.67 20.62 -16.38
C ASP A 251 -12.03 22.02 -16.35
N ARG A 252 -12.63 22.99 -17.05
CA ARG A 252 -12.07 24.35 -17.12
C ARG A 252 -11.94 24.96 -15.71
N GLN A 253 -13.00 24.86 -14.90
CA GLN A 253 -12.99 25.43 -13.55
C GLN A 253 -11.97 24.72 -12.67
N GLY A 254 -11.94 23.38 -12.70
CA GLY A 254 -10.96 22.58 -11.98
C GLY A 254 -9.52 22.94 -12.35
N ARG A 255 -9.22 23.17 -13.64
CA ARG A 255 -7.88 23.63 -14.05
C ARG A 255 -7.53 24.99 -13.46
N THR A 256 -8.46 25.95 -13.45
CA THR A 256 -8.24 27.26 -12.81
C THR A 256 -7.96 27.12 -11.31
N GLU A 257 -8.69 26.26 -10.60
CA GLU A 257 -8.49 26.01 -9.17
C GLU A 257 -7.16 25.29 -8.90
N ILE A 258 -6.82 24.28 -9.69
CA ILE A 258 -5.53 23.57 -9.61
C ILE A 258 -4.37 24.56 -9.81
N LEU A 259 -4.44 25.41 -10.83
CA LEU A 259 -3.45 26.47 -11.07
C LEU A 259 -3.35 27.44 -9.90
N ARG A 260 -4.48 27.80 -9.27
CA ARG A 260 -4.51 28.68 -8.09
C ARG A 260 -3.75 28.07 -6.92
N ILE A 261 -3.96 26.77 -6.67
CA ILE A 261 -3.30 26.02 -5.58
C ILE A 261 -1.80 25.87 -5.88
N ILE A 262 -1.43 25.46 -7.10
CA ILE A 262 -0.03 25.28 -7.50
C ILE A 262 0.77 26.59 -7.37
N LEU A 263 0.18 27.69 -7.81
CA LEU A 263 0.81 29.01 -7.83
C LEU A 263 0.51 29.84 -6.57
N GLU A 264 0.03 29.24 -5.48
CA GLU A 264 -0.31 29.98 -4.25
C GLU A 264 0.92 30.68 -3.65
N LYS A 265 2.08 30.03 -3.70
CA LYS A 265 3.35 30.51 -3.14
C LYS A 265 4.32 31.08 -4.19
N THR A 266 3.88 31.16 -5.44
CA THR A 266 4.69 31.65 -6.55
C THR A 266 4.47 33.15 -6.72
N PRO A 267 5.52 33.98 -6.80
CA PRO A 267 5.38 35.39 -7.17
C PRO A 267 4.67 35.50 -8.52
N LYS A 268 3.48 36.10 -8.53
CA LYS A 268 2.69 36.32 -9.74
C LYS A 268 2.06 37.70 -9.66
N ASP A 269 2.51 38.60 -10.53
CA ASP A 269 1.85 39.89 -10.71
C ASP A 269 0.92 39.76 -11.92
N ASP A 270 -0.37 40.10 -11.73
CA ASP A 270 -1.40 40.20 -12.78
C ASP A 270 -1.60 38.99 -13.71
N LEU A 271 -1.38 37.76 -13.22
CA LEU A 271 -1.62 36.55 -14.00
C LEU A 271 -3.09 36.12 -13.98
N ASP A 272 -3.78 36.24 -15.11
CA ASP A 272 -5.13 35.69 -15.29
C ASP A 272 -5.08 34.17 -15.55
N LEU A 273 -5.35 33.39 -14.50
CA LEU A 273 -5.37 31.93 -14.56
C LEU A 273 -6.49 31.37 -15.45
N SER A 274 -7.52 32.16 -15.76
CA SER A 274 -8.61 31.71 -16.62
C SER A 274 -8.15 31.54 -18.08
N ILE A 275 -7.26 32.42 -18.56
CA ILE A 275 -6.65 32.35 -19.89
C ILE A 275 -5.80 31.07 -20.03
N ILE A 276 -5.00 30.77 -19.01
CA ILE A 276 -4.18 29.55 -18.98
C ILE A 276 -5.08 28.32 -18.95
N ALA A 277 -6.15 28.33 -18.14
CA ALA A 277 -7.10 27.22 -18.08
C ALA A 277 -7.79 26.96 -19.44
N ASP A 278 -8.06 28.00 -20.22
CA ASP A 278 -8.59 27.89 -21.59
C ASP A 278 -7.58 27.30 -22.58
N ALA A 279 -6.32 27.72 -22.48
CA ALA A 279 -5.24 27.21 -23.34
C ALA A 279 -4.81 25.78 -23.01
N THR A 280 -5.11 25.27 -21.82
CA THR A 280 -4.65 23.96 -21.30
C THR A 280 -5.74 22.87 -21.36
N LYS A 281 -6.64 22.94 -22.34
CA LYS A 281 -7.68 21.91 -22.52
C LYS A 281 -7.06 20.51 -22.66
N GLY A 282 -7.50 19.58 -21.81
CA GLY A 282 -7.00 18.19 -21.78
C GLY A 282 -5.81 17.96 -20.86
N PHE A 283 -5.24 19.01 -20.24
CA PHE A 283 -4.15 18.85 -19.29
C PHE A 283 -4.67 18.22 -17.99
N SER A 284 -3.92 17.25 -17.48
CA SER A 284 -4.12 16.70 -16.14
C SER A 284 -3.55 17.64 -15.07
N GLY A 285 -3.83 17.36 -13.79
CA GLY A 285 -3.23 18.12 -12.69
C GLY A 285 -1.69 18.01 -12.67
N ALA A 286 -1.14 16.87 -13.08
CA ALA A 286 0.30 16.69 -13.24
C ALA A 286 0.86 17.54 -14.39
N ASP A 287 0.16 17.64 -15.52
CA ASP A 287 0.59 18.47 -16.66
C ASP A 287 0.58 19.96 -16.30
N LEU A 288 -0.45 20.42 -15.58
CA LEU A 288 -0.51 21.79 -15.07
C LEU A 288 0.62 22.10 -14.09
N LYS A 289 0.95 21.14 -13.22
CA LYS A 289 2.10 21.27 -12.31
C LYS A 289 3.41 21.34 -13.08
N ALA A 290 3.59 20.50 -14.11
CA ALA A 290 4.76 20.53 -14.97
C ALA A 290 4.88 21.84 -15.75
N LEU A 291 3.77 22.42 -16.20
CA LEU A 291 3.72 23.72 -16.88
C LEU A 291 4.15 24.88 -15.97
N CYS A 292 3.83 24.81 -14.67
CA CYS A 292 4.13 25.88 -13.70
C CYS A 292 5.55 25.82 -13.13
N ASN A 293 6.23 24.68 -13.25
CA ASN A 293 7.61 24.49 -12.80
C ASN A 293 8.60 25.00 -13.85
#